data_AF-A0A357LQM4-F1
#
_entry.id   AF-A0A357LQM4-F1
#
_cell.length_a   1.000
_cell.length_b   1.000
_cell.length_c   1.000
_cell.angle_alpha   90.00
_cell.angle_beta   90.00
_cell.angle_gamma   90.00
#
_symmetry.space_group_name_H-M   'P 1'
#
loop_
_entity.id
_entity.type
_entity.pdbx_description
1 polymer ?
#
loop_
_entity_poly.entity_id
_entity_poly.type
_entity_poly.pdbx_seq_one_letter_code
_entity_poly.pdbx_strand_id
1 'polypeptide(L)' 'MSTVKDLGKNIDSLIFENEGHGIDKWQSKIRHARRVEDFLAEHLGGRSGNWDWIEPIAAYLDN' A
#
# COMPACT_ATOMS: atom_id res chain seq x y z
N MET A 1 -8.27 -6.13 16.35
CA MET A 1 -6.96 -6.12 15.68
C MET A 1 -5.84 -6.67 16.60
N SER A 2 -6.13 -7.62 17.50
CA SER A 2 -5.13 -8.16 18.45
C SER A 2 -4.72 -9.61 18.16
N THR A 3 -5.64 -10.45 17.69
CA THR A 3 -5.44 -11.91 17.70
C THR A 3 -4.39 -12.45 16.72
N VAL A 4 -4.02 -11.71 15.67
CA VAL A 4 -3.12 -12.21 14.62
C VAL A 4 -1.67 -11.74 14.82
N LYS A 5 -1.44 -10.57 15.43
CA LYS A 5 -0.09 -10.13 15.83
C LYS A 5 0.50 -11.04 16.91
N ASP A 6 -0.35 -11.49 17.84
CA ASP A 6 0.06 -12.38 18.95
C ASP A 6 0.49 -13.78 18.47
N LEU A 7 0.12 -14.18 17.25
CA LEU A 7 0.52 -15.45 16.63
C LEU A 7 1.89 -15.39 15.94
N GLY A 8 2.63 -14.28 16.06
CA GLY A 8 3.95 -14.10 15.46
C GLY A 8 3.92 -14.03 13.92
N LYS A 9 2.75 -13.82 13.32
CA LYS A 9 2.61 -13.63 11.88
C LYS A 9 3.01 -12.19 11.53
N ASN A 10 3.82 -12.04 10.48
CA ASN A 10 4.18 -10.73 9.96
C ASN A 10 2.95 -10.14 9.27
N ILE A 11 2.39 -9.07 9.83
CA ILE A 11 1.21 -8.40 9.28
C ILE A 11 1.57 -6.96 9.01
N ASP A 12 1.51 -6.61 7.74
CA ASP A 12 1.60 -5.23 7.31
C ASP A 12 0.20 -4.62 7.23
N SER A 13 0.02 -3.48 7.88
CA SER A 13 -1.19 -2.68 7.79
C SER A 13 -0.89 -1.38 7.05
N LEU A 14 -1.60 -1.13 5.95
CA LEU A 14 -1.57 0.14 5.23
C LEU A 14 -2.80 0.95 5.63
N ILE A 15 -2.58 2.16 6.13
CA ILE A 15 -3.65 3.09 6.52
C ILE A 15 -3.59 4.29 5.58
N PHE A 16 -4.73 4.67 5.03
CA PHE A 16 -4.89 5.87 4.23
C PHE A 16 -5.66 6.91 5.03
N GLU A 17 -4.97 7.96 5.47
CA GLU A 17 -5.58 9.06 6.19
C GLU A 17 -6.59 9.80 5.28
N ASN A 18 -7.76 10.13 5.81
CA ASN A 18 -8.86 10.78 5.09
C ASN A 18 -9.51 9.96 3.96
N GLU A 19 -9.37 8.64 3.98
CA GLU A 19 -10.17 7.73 3.15
C GLU A 19 -11.31 7.11 3.97
N GLY A 20 -12.43 6.84 3.31
CA GLY A 20 -13.60 6.22 3.93
C GLY A 20 -13.59 4.69 3.84
N HIS A 21 -14.75 4.08 3.60
CA HIS A 21 -14.83 2.64 3.33
C HIS A 21 -14.20 2.24 1.99
N GLY A 22 -14.10 3.20 1.06
CA GLY A 22 -13.40 3.06 -0.21
C GLY A 22 -12.10 3.86 -0.23
N ILE A 23 -11.29 3.58 -1.25
CA ILE A 23 -10.14 4.40 -1.61
C ILE A 23 -10.61 5.27 -2.76
N ASP A 24 -10.95 6.53 -2.50
CA ASP A 24 -11.53 7.44 -3.48
C ASP A 24 -10.45 8.31 -4.13
N LYS A 25 -9.49 8.82 -3.35
CA LYS A 25 -8.42 9.65 -3.89
C LYS A 25 -7.51 8.82 -4.78
N TRP A 26 -7.18 9.36 -5.95
CA TRP A 26 -6.32 8.68 -6.90
C TRP A 26 -4.90 8.47 -6.34
N GLN A 27 -4.42 9.37 -5.48
CA GLN A 27 -3.14 9.25 -4.79
C GLN A 27 -3.10 8.01 -3.88
N SER A 28 -4.15 7.79 -3.11
CA SER A 28 -4.30 6.59 -2.27
C SER A 28 -4.44 5.33 -3.11
N LYS A 29 -5.11 5.39 -4.27
CA LYS A 29 -5.19 4.26 -5.21
C LYS A 29 -3.81 3.86 -5.75
N ILE A 30 -2.97 4.83 -6.12
CA ILE A 30 -1.60 4.55 -6.60
C ILE A 30 -0.76 3.90 -5.50
N ARG A 31 -0.78 4.46 -4.28
CA ARG A 31 -0.06 3.88 -3.14
C ARG A 31 -0.55 2.47 -2.79
N HIS A 32 -1.87 2.25 -2.84
CA HIS A 32 -2.45 0.93 -2.63
C HIS A 32 -1.98 -0.07 -3.68
N ALA A 33 -2.07 0.30 -4.96
CA ALA A 33 -1.64 -0.56 -6.06
C ALA A 33 -0.17 -0.96 -5.93
N ARG A 34 0.71 0.00 -5.63
CA ARG A 34 2.14 -0.28 -5.41
C ARG A 34 2.37 -1.21 -4.23
N ARG A 35 1.70 -0.97 -3.10
CA ARG A 35 1.88 -1.84 -1.93
C ARG A 35 1.40 -3.27 -2.16
N VAL A 36 0.33 -3.44 -2.93
CA VAL A 36 -0.16 -4.77 -3.34
C VAL A 36 0.83 -5.42 -4.29
N GLU A 37 1.34 -4.69 -5.28
CA GLU A 37 2.34 -5.21 -6.22
C GLU A 37 3.62 -5.68 -5.49
N ASP A 38 4.17 -4.87 -4.59
CA ASP A 38 5.35 -5.23 -3.80
C ASP A 38 5.10 -6.47 -2.95
N PHE A 39 3.94 -6.53 -2.29
CA PHE A 39 3.56 -7.67 -1.47
C PHE A 39 3.48 -8.97 -2.29
N LEU A 40 2.84 -8.90 -3.47
CA LEU A 40 2.70 -10.05 -4.36
C LEU A 40 4.05 -10.43 -4.97
N ALA A 41 4.88 -9.48 -5.38
CA ALA A 41 6.21 -9.74 -5.91
C ALA A 41 7.12 -10.43 -4.88
N GLU A 42 7.03 -10.05 -3.61
CA GLU A 42 7.78 -10.67 -2.52
C GLU A 42 7.29 -12.09 -2.19
N HIS A 43 5.97 -12.30 -2.13
CA HIS A 43 5.41 -13.55 -1.58
C HIS A 43 5.03 -14.59 -2.65
N LEU A 44 4.58 -14.15 -3.83
CA LEU A 44 4.22 -15.03 -4.96
C LEU A 44 5.32 -15.06 -6.04
N GLY A 45 6.31 -14.18 -5.93
CA GLY A 45 7.34 -13.98 -6.94
C GLY A 45 6.88 -13.03 -8.05
N GLY A 46 7.85 -12.53 -8.82
CA GLY A 46 7.60 -11.57 -9.90
C GLY A 46 8.62 -10.44 -9.89
N ARG A 47 8.27 -9.33 -10.53
CA ARG A 47 9.01 -8.06 -10.45
C ARG A 47 8.04 -7.00 -9.95
N SER A 48 8.43 -6.26 -8.92
CA SER A 48 7.81 -4.97 -8.66
C SER A 48 8.29 -3.97 -9.71
N GLY A 49 7.43 -3.02 -10.07
CA GLY A 49 7.78 -1.91 -10.94
C GLY A 49 9.01 -1.14 -10.44
N ASN A 50 9.81 -0.63 -11.39
CA ASN A 50 10.85 0.34 -11.06
C ASN A 50 10.21 1.67 -10.62
N TRP A 51 11.05 2.51 -10.03
CA TRP A 51 10.69 3.85 -9.56
C TRP A 51 9.89 4.67 -10.58
N ASP A 52 8.78 5.28 -10.11
CA ASP A 52 7.83 6.07 -10.90
C ASP A 52 7.67 7.48 -10.32
N TRP A 53 7.72 8.51 -11.17
CA TRP A 53 7.50 9.92 -10.80
C TRP A 53 6.08 10.20 -10.27
N ILE A 54 5.11 9.35 -10.60
CA ILE A 54 3.73 9.49 -10.13
C ILE A 54 3.64 9.29 -8.62
N GLU A 55 4.51 8.46 -8.02
CA GLU A 55 4.50 8.17 -6.58
C GLU A 55 4.87 9.37 -5.69
N PRO A 56 5.99 10.08 -5.92
CA PRO A 56 6.30 11.29 -5.16
C PRO A 56 5.30 12.42 -5.40
N ILE A 57 4.72 12.52 -6.60
CA ILE A 57 3.66 13.49 -6.91
C ILE A 57 2.40 13.17 -6.11
N ALA A 58 1.99 11.90 -6.07
CA ALA A 58 0.85 11.43 -5.28
C ALA A 58 1.07 11.69 -3.78
N ALA A 59 2.29 11.46 -3.26
CA ALA A 59 2.63 11.76 -1.88
C ALA A 59 2.59 13.27 -1.58
N TYR A 60 3.07 14.11 -2.50
CA TYR A 60 3.04 15.57 -2.35
C TYR A 60 1.61 16.12 -2.33
N LEU A 61 0.73 15.57 -3.17
CA LEU A 61 -0.67 16.02 -3.31
C LEU A 61 -1.63 15.42 -2.30
N ASP A 62 -1.17 14.54 -1.41
CA ASP A 62 -1.98 13.96 -0.34
C ASP A 62 -1.76 14.64 1.03
N ASN A 63 -0.92 15.69 1.07
CA ASN A 63 -0.76 16.62 2.20
C ASN A 63 -1.93 17.60 2.33
#